data_AF-A0A1W9WZE8-F1
#
_entry.id   AF-A0A1W9WZE8-F1
#
_cell.length_a   1.000
_cell.length_b   1.000
_cell.length_c   1.000
_cell.angle_alpha   90.00
_cell.angle_beta   90.00
_cell.angle_gamma   90.00
#
_symmetry.space_group_name_H-M   'P 1'
#
loop_
_entity.id
_entity.type
_entity.pdbx_description
1 polymer ?
#
loop_
_entity_poly.entity_id
_entity_poly.type
_entity_poly.pdbx_seq_one_letter_code
_entity_poly.pdbx_strand_id
1 'polypeptide(L)' 'MKMPFRTVPDTNVLIASQNASETSPNKEYFDRWDKGEFDILYCKDMLREYIRKLLEKNVPKKNCPKADRRNSDIGRGSAD' A
#
# COMPACT_ATOMS: atom_id res chain seq x y z
N MET A 1 -22.86 -7.22 9.27
CA MET A 1 -21.49 -7.26 8.71
C MET A 1 -20.67 -6.17 9.39
N LYS A 2 -19.51 -6.48 9.97
CA LYS A 2 -18.62 -5.46 10.54
C LYS A 2 -17.95 -4.75 9.36
N MET A 3 -18.14 -3.44 9.25
CA MET A 3 -17.46 -2.66 8.21
C MET A 3 -15.95 -2.77 8.46
N PRO A 4 -15.13 -3.21 7.48
CA PRO A 4 -13.69 -3.15 7.64
C PRO A 4 -13.32 -1.70 7.91
N PHE A 5 -12.52 -1.45 8.95
CA PHE A 5 -12.03 -0.11 9.20
C PHE A 5 -11.01 0.24 8.12
N ARG A 6 -10.86 1.53 7.81
CA ARG A 6 -9.98 1.99 6.73
C ARG A 6 -8.74 2.62 7.33
N THR A 7 -7.59 2.36 6.73
CA THR A 7 -6.30 2.88 7.19
C THR A 7 -5.57 3.59 6.06
N VAL A 8 -4.82 4.65 6.38
CA VAL A 8 -3.94 5.36 5.45
C VAL A 8 -2.51 5.19 5.97
N PRO A 9 -1.70 4.27 5.42
CA PRO A 9 -0.34 4.09 5.87
C PRO A 9 0.52 5.29 5.44
N ASP A 10 1.46 5.68 6.29
CA ASP A 10 2.52 6.60 5.90
C ASP A 10 3.46 5.93 4.88
N THR A 11 4.06 6.71 3.97
CA THR A 11 4.98 6.17 2.97
C THR A 11 6.21 5.51 3.59
N ASN A 12 6.64 5.93 4.78
CA ASN A 12 7.75 5.28 5.48
C ASN A 12 7.39 3.86 5.94
N VAL A 13 6.13 3.61 6.31
CA VAL A 13 5.64 2.26 6.67
C VAL A 13 5.70 1.32 5.45
N LEU A 14 5.26 1.82 4.29
CA LEU A 14 5.32 1.08 3.01
C LEU A 14 6.76 0.80 2.56
N ILE A 15 7.69 1.71 2.82
CA ILE A 15 9.10 1.53 2.47
C ILE A 15 9.79 0.58 3.44
N ALA A 16 9.53 0.72 4.74
CA ALA A 16 10.11 -0.15 5.76
C ALA A 16 9.61 -1.59 5.64
N SER A 17 8.44 -1.83 5.04
CA SER A 17 7.96 -3.19 4.77
C SER A 17 8.75 -3.94 3.71
N GLN A 18 9.44 -3.26 2.80
CA GLN A 18 10.24 -3.91 1.75
C GLN A 18 11.42 -4.72 2.29
N ASN A 19 11.91 -4.36 3.48
CA ASN A 19 13.00 -5.05 4.16
C ASN A 19 12.57 -5.58 5.54
N ALA A 20 11.26 -5.80 5.73
CA ALA A 20 10.74 -6.27 7.00
C ALA A 20 11.26 -7.68 7.34
N SER A 21 11.78 -7.84 8.56
CA SER A 21 12.04 -9.16 9.14
C SER A 21 10.73 -9.89 9.46
N GLU A 22 10.79 -11.21 9.66
CA GLU A 22 9.61 -12.02 10.00
C GLU A 22 8.88 -11.55 11.27
N THR A 23 9.58 -10.86 12.17
CA THR A 23 9.06 -10.32 13.43
C THR A 23 8.75 -8.82 13.36
N SER A 24 8.86 -8.20 12.18
CA SER A 24 8.64 -6.76 12.03
C SER A 24 7.15 -6.42 12.20
N PRO A 25 6.82 -5.36 12.96
CA PRO A 25 5.46 -4.82 13.02
C PRO A 25 4.88 -4.47 11.63
N ASN A 26 5.74 -4.12 10.67
CA ASN A 26 5.30 -3.86 9.30
C ASN A 26 4.80 -5.13 8.62
N LYS A 27 5.44 -6.27 8.86
CA LYS A 27 4.99 -7.56 8.31
C LYS A 27 3.62 -7.92 8.90
N GLU A 28 3.44 -7.78 10.21
CA GLU A 28 2.14 -8.00 10.85
C GLU A 28 1.06 -7.11 10.24
N TYR A 29 1.34 -5.82 10.02
CA TYR A 29 0.40 -4.89 9.40
C TYR A 29 -0.07 -5.38 8.01
N PHE A 30 0.85 -5.78 7.13
CA PHE A 30 0.47 -6.27 5.80
C PHE A 30 -0.15 -7.68 5.83
N ASP A 31 0.25 -8.56 6.76
CA ASP A 31 -0.37 -9.87 6.96
C ASP A 31 -1.84 -9.73 7.40
N ARG A 32 -2.16 -8.72 8.22
CA ARG A 32 -3.53 -8.43 8.67
C ARG A 32 -4.38 -7.80 7.57
N TRP A 33 -3.76 -6.98 6.72
CA TRP A 33 -4.41 -6.49 5.50
C TRP A 33 -4.75 -7.63 4.54
N ASP A 34 -3.83 -8.58 4.32
CA ASP A 34 -4.06 -9.76 3.47
C ASP A 34 -5.19 -10.66 3.99
N LYS A 35 -5.36 -10.73 5.32
CA LYS A 35 -6.50 -11.40 5.98
C LYS A 35 -7.82 -10.63 5.88
N GLY A 36 -7.83 -9.44 5.27
CA GLY A 36 -9.03 -8.61 5.10
C GLY A 36 -9.52 -7.96 6.39
N GLU A 37 -8.66 -7.76 7.40
CA GLU A 37 -9.07 -7.10 8.66
C GLU A 37 -9.42 -5.61 8.45
N PHE A 38 -8.84 -4.97 7.44
CA PHE A 38 -9.03 -3.57 7.10
C PHE A 38 -8.74 -3.29 5.63
N ASP A 39 -9.14 -2.13 5.14
CA ASP A 39 -8.77 -1.63 3.81
C ASP A 39 -7.63 -0.61 3.90
N ILE A 40 -6.66 -0.73 3.00
CA ILE A 40 -5.63 0.31 2.79
C ILE A 40 -6.15 1.32 1.77
N LEU A 41 -6.23 2.57 2.20
CA LEU A 41 -6.50 3.71 1.35
C LEU A 41 -5.19 4.37 0.91
N TYR A 42 -5.16 4.85 -0.32
CA TYR A 42 -4.05 5.61 -0.86
C TYR A 42 -4.55 6.73 -1.76
N CYS A 43 -3.72 7.76 -1.92
CA CYS A 43 -3.93 8.82 -2.90
C CYS A 43 -2.79 8.83 -3.92
N LYS A 44 -2.98 9.56 -5.03
CA LYS A 44 -1.98 9.64 -6.11
C LYS A 44 -0.64 10.20 -5.61
N ASP A 45 -0.67 11.17 -4.70
CA ASP A 45 0.55 11.80 -4.20
C ASP A 45 1.35 10.88 -3.26
N MET A 46 0.66 10.10 -2.43
CA MET A 46 1.29 9.06 -1.60
C MET A 46 1.99 8.01 -2.47
N LEU A 47 1.38 7.58 -3.58
CA LEU A 47 2.02 6.66 -4.53
C LEU A 47 3.25 7.28 -5.20
N ARG A 48 3.20 8.56 -5.57
CA ARG A 48 4.34 9.27 -6.17
C ARG A 48 5.51 9.36 -5.19
N GLU A 49 5.23 9.73 -3.94
CA GLU A 49 6.24 9.78 -2.89
C GLU A 49 6.84 8.39 -2.62
N TYR A 50 6.00 7.35 -2.56
CA TYR A 50 6.45 5.97 -2.40
C TYR A 50 7.42 5.54 -3.52
N ILE A 51 7.06 5.77 -4.79
CA ILE A 51 7.92 5.46 -5.94
C ILE A 51 9.24 6.21 -5.84
N ARG A 52 9.21 7.51 -5.51
CA ARG A 52 10.41 8.32 -5.35
C ARG A 52 11.34 7.75 -4.27
N LYS A 53 10.79 7.43 -3.08
CA LYS A 53 11.56 6.84 -1.98
C LYS A 53 12.15 5.47 -2.32
N LEU A 54 11.45 4.65 -3.12
CA LEU A 54 11.99 3.38 -3.60
C LEU A 54 13.18 3.57 -4.55
N LEU A 55 13.09 4.53 -5.47
CA LEU A 55 14.17 4.86 -6.40
C LEU A 55 15.40 5.40 -5.64
N GLU A 56 15.20 6.29 -4.68
CA GLU A 56 16.28 6.83 -3.83
C GLU A 56 16.99 5.73 -3.02
N LYS A 57 16.27 4.68 -2.61
CA LYS A 57 16.82 3.56 -1.84
C LYS A 57 17.47 2.46 -2.68
N ASN A 58 17.58 2.61 -4.01
CA ASN A 58 18.13 1.60 -4.93
C ASN A 58 17.54 0.19 -4.72
N VAL A 59 16.27 0.10 -4.28
CA VAL A 59 15.61 -1.21 -4.18
C VAL A 59 15.50 -1.76 -5.60
N PRO A 60 16.12 -2.91 -5.94
CA PRO A 60 16.02 -3.46 -7.28
C PRO A 60 14.54 -3.62 -7.62
N LYS A 61 14.14 -3.33 -8.87
CA LYS A 61 12.82 -3.69 -9.40
C LYS A 61 12.66 -5.22 -9.44
N LYS A 62 12.62 -5.88 -8.28
CA LYS A 62 12.27 -7.30 -8.17
C LYS A 62 10.78 -7.36 -7.91
N ASN A 63 10.06 -7.70 -8.97
CA ASN A 63 8.66 -8.14 -8.97
C ASN A 63 7.71 -7.23 -8.19
N CYS A 64 7.39 -6.06 -8.75
CA CYS A 64 6.16 -5.38 -8.39
C CYS A 64 4.99 -6.34 -8.76
N PRO A 65 4.21 -6.86 -7.79
CA PRO A 65 3.04 -7.66 -8.12
C PRO A 65 2.14 -6.78 -8.96
N LYS A 66 1.76 -7.26 -10.15
CA LYS A 66 0.81 -6.54 -11.02
C LYS A 66 -0.42 -6.24 -10.18
N ALA A 67 -0.69 -4.94 -9.96
CA ALA A 67 -1.88 -4.49 -9.25
C ALA A 67 -3.09 -5.19 -9.88
N ASP A 68 -3.73 -6.04 -9.09
CA ASP A 68 -4.95 -6.73 -9.46
C ASP A 68 -6.00 -5.67 -9.82
N ARG A 69 -6.56 -5.77 -11.03
CA ARG A 69 -7.42 -4.76 -11.68
C ARG A 69 -8.79 -4.61 -11.02
N ARG A 70 -9.01 -5.15 -9.82
CA ARG A 70 -10.33 -5.15 -9.16
C ARG A 70 -10.73 -3.82 -8.52
N ASN A 71 -9.87 -2.80 -8.52
CA ASN A 71 -10.15 -1.52 -7.84
C ASN A 71 -10.02 -0.27 -8.74
N SER A 72 -10.38 -0.39 -10.03
CA SER A 72 -10.37 0.72 -10.98
C SER A 72 -11.52 1.74 -10.82
N ASP A 73 -12.46 1.52 -9.89
CA ASP A 73 -13.69 2.33 -9.83
C ASP A 73 -13.75 3.40 -8.74
N ILE A 74 -12.72 3.56 -7.89
CA ILE A 74 -12.65 4.71 -6.96
C ILE A 74 -11.87 5.85 -7.64
N GLY A 75 -12.50 6.49 -8.63
CA GLY A 75 -11.85 7.60 -9.34
C GLY A 75 -12.63 8.31 -10.43
N ARG A 76 -13.91 7.97 -10.69
CA ARG A 76 -14.76 8.80 -11.56
C ARG A 76 -15.41 9.91 -10.74
N GLY A 77 -14.65 10.98 -10.51
CA GLY A 77 -15.25 12.30 -10.32
C GLY A 77 -15.86 12.72 -11.66
N SER A 78 -17.19 12.74 -11.72
CA SER A 78 -17.92 13.41 -12.78
C SER A 78 -17.53 14.88 -12.79
N ALA A 79 -17.04 15.36 -13.92
CA ALA A 79 -17.01 16.78 -14.23
C ALA A 79 -18.09 17.02 -15.27
N ASP A 80 -19.18 17.66 -14.84
CA ASP A 80 -20.11 18.37 -15.71
C ASP A 80 -19.41 19.58 -16.35
#